data_AF-A0A969GDD5-F1
#
_entry.id   AF-A0A969GDD5-F1
#
_cell.length_a   1.000
_cell.length_b   1.000
_cell.length_c   1.000
_cell.angle_alpha   90.00
_cell.angle_beta   90.00
_cell.angle_gamma   90.00
#
_symmetry.space_group_name_H-M   'P 1'
#
loop_
_entity.id
_entity.type
_entity.pdbx_description
1 polymer ?
#
loop_
_entity_poly.entity_id
_entity_poly.type
_entity_poly.pdbx_seq_one_letter_code
_entity_poly.pdbx_strand_id
1 'polypeptide(L)'
;MIICSIIEDLEKGFNLGASDYLVKPILEEDIVNALDKLNTDGSIREVLIIDDNPNDLRLIGKMLTDDGRYKPILADSGRNGWNIISSGNPPHAIILDLFMPDLDGFQLLE
;
A
#
# COMPACT_ATOMS: atom_id res chain seq x y z
N MET A 1 -3.20 -11.54 -3.27
CA MET A 1 -2.53 -10.24 -3.29
C MET A 1 -3.62 -9.21 -3.14
N ILE A 2 -3.58 -8.44 -2.06
CA ILE A 2 -4.59 -7.44 -1.75
C ILE A 2 -3.97 -6.07 -1.97
N ILE A 3 -4.65 -5.22 -2.73
CA ILE A 3 -4.14 -3.93 -3.17
C ILE A 3 -4.98 -2.85 -2.53
N CYS A 4 -4.38 -2.06 -1.66
CA CYS A 4 -4.95 -0.82 -1.14
C CYS A 4 -4.27 0.35 -1.86
N SER A 5 -5.06 1.30 -2.36
CA SER A 5 -4.52 2.44 -3.09
C SER A 5 -4.85 3.75 -2.39
N ILE A 6 -3.89 4.67 -2.39
CA ILE A 6 -4.07 6.03 -1.88
C ILE A 6 -4.57 6.90 -3.05
N ILE A 7 -5.70 7.60 -2.85
CA ILE A 7 -6.35 8.46 -3.84
C ILE A 7 -6.78 9.79 -3.21
N GLU A 8 -6.70 10.91 -3.95
CA GLU A 8 -7.34 12.18 -3.53
C GLU A 8 -8.81 12.26 -3.99
N ASP A 9 -9.20 11.45 -5.00
CA ASP A 9 -10.53 11.49 -5.63
C ASP A 9 -11.12 10.07 -5.76
N LEU A 10 -12.19 9.82 -4.99
CA LEU A 10 -12.89 8.53 -4.85
C LEU A 10 -13.48 8.00 -6.17
N GLU A 11 -13.83 8.85 -7.14
CA GLU A 11 -14.41 8.38 -8.41
C GLU A 11 -13.39 7.68 -9.31
N LYS A 12 -12.09 8.03 -9.21
CA LYS A 12 -11.03 7.41 -10.03
C LYS A 12 -10.54 6.08 -9.45
N GLY A 13 -10.64 5.90 -8.14
CA GLY A 13 -10.19 4.71 -7.45
C GLY A 13 -10.89 3.44 -7.95
N PHE A 14 -12.23 3.41 -7.90
CA PHE A 14 -13.03 2.19 -8.08
C PHE A 14 -12.83 1.42 -9.39
N ASN A 15 -12.29 2.05 -10.43
CA ASN A 15 -12.10 1.41 -11.74
C ASN A 15 -10.80 0.59 -11.87
N LEU A 16 -9.94 0.57 -10.83
CA LEU A 16 -8.58 0.01 -10.92
C LEU A 16 -8.41 -1.34 -10.20
N GLY A 17 -9.47 -1.93 -9.66
CA GLY A 17 -9.43 -3.27 -9.05
C GLY A 17 -8.80 -3.33 -7.63
N ALA A 18 -8.51 -2.18 -7.01
CA ALA A 18 -8.08 -2.14 -5.61
C ALA A 18 -9.22 -2.54 -4.65
N SER A 19 -8.84 -3.16 -3.53
CA SER A 19 -9.74 -3.72 -2.52
C SER A 19 -10.24 -2.67 -1.51
N ASP A 20 -9.48 -1.60 -1.28
CA ASP A 20 -9.91 -0.42 -0.50
C ASP A 20 -9.12 0.82 -0.95
N TYR A 21 -9.63 2.00 -0.61
CA TYR A 21 -9.05 3.30 -0.97
C TYR A 21 -8.85 4.20 0.24
N LEU A 22 -7.68 4.84 0.33
CA LEU A 22 -7.32 5.78 1.39
C LEU A 22 -7.18 7.19 0.84
N VAL A 23 -7.69 8.19 1.56
CA VAL A 23 -7.60 9.61 1.16
C VAL A 23 -6.57 10.34 2.01
N LYS A 24 -5.74 11.20 1.39
CA LYS A 24 -4.83 12.08 2.14
C LYS A 24 -5.65 13.23 2.78
N PRO A 25 -5.32 13.67 4.01
CA PRO A 25 -4.26 13.18 4.88
C PRO A 25 -4.62 11.82 5.51
N ILE A 26 -3.71 10.85 5.40
CA ILE A 26 -3.93 9.49 5.92
C ILE A 26 -3.61 9.46 7.41
N LEU A 27 -4.54 8.95 8.20
CA LEU A 27 -4.33 8.66 9.62
C LEU A 27 -3.98 7.17 9.81
N GLU A 28 -3.35 6.87 10.94
CA GLU A 28 -3.00 5.49 11.32
C GLU A 28 -4.24 4.59 11.34
N GLU A 29 -5.35 5.10 11.86
CA GLU A 29 -6.63 4.38 11.93
C GLU A 29 -7.17 4.03 10.54
N ASP A 30 -6.96 4.87 9.52
CA ASP A 30 -7.45 4.61 8.16
C ASP A 30 -6.75 3.40 7.55
N ILE A 31 -5.43 3.33 7.70
CA ILE A 31 -4.60 2.23 7.20
C ILE A 31 -4.95 0.94 7.93
N VAL A 32 -5.01 1.00 9.26
CA VAL A 32 -5.31 -0.16 10.09
C VAL A 32 -6.70 -0.69 9.79
N ASN A 33 -7.71 0.17 9.69
CA ASN A 33 -9.07 -0.25 9.37
C ASN A 33 -9.16 -0.87 7.97
N ALA A 34 -8.45 -0.32 6.97
CA ALA A 34 -8.41 -0.91 5.63
C ALA A 34 -7.77 -2.30 5.65
N LEU A 35 -6.65 -2.47 6.35
CA LEU A 35 -6.00 -3.77 6.48
C LEU A 35 -6.84 -4.76 7.28
N ASP A 36 -7.50 -4.34 8.36
CA ASP A 36 -8.31 -5.21 9.22
C ASP A 36 -9.56 -5.74 8.50
N LYS A 37 -10.19 -4.93 7.64
CA LYS A 37 -11.30 -5.40 6.77
C LYS A 37 -10.85 -6.55 5.85
N LEU A 38 -9.59 -6.54 5.45
CA LEU A 38 -8.99 -7.49 4.52
C LEU A 38 -8.34 -8.68 5.24
N ASN A 39 -7.87 -8.48 6.47
CA ASN A 39 -7.14 -9.44 7.28
C ASN A 39 -8.05 -10.28 8.19
N THR A 40 -9.20 -10.73 7.68
CA THR A 40 -10.22 -11.40 8.50
C THR A 40 -9.77 -12.71 9.15
N ASP A 41 -8.75 -13.37 8.57
CA ASP A 41 -8.18 -14.62 9.06
C ASP A 41 -6.79 -14.45 9.71
N GLY A 42 -6.28 -13.23 9.80
CA GLY A 42 -4.97 -12.93 10.38
C GLY A 42 -3.77 -13.35 9.50
N SER A 43 -3.99 -13.69 8.22
CA SER A 43 -2.93 -14.11 7.30
C SER A 43 -2.06 -12.96 6.78
N ILE A 44 -2.56 -11.73 6.76
CA ILE A 44 -1.83 -10.55 6.30
C ILE A 44 -0.87 -10.10 7.40
N ARG A 45 0.43 -10.20 7.13
CA ARG A 45 1.48 -9.69 8.03
C ARG A 45 2.44 -8.75 7.34
N GLU A 46 3.03 -9.17 6.24
CA GLU A 46 3.93 -8.32 5.43
C GLU A 46 3.13 -7.43 4.48
N VAL A 47 3.31 -6.11 4.63
CA VAL A 47 2.62 -5.07 3.86
C VAL A 47 3.67 -4.23 3.14
N LEU A 48 3.64 -4.21 1.81
CA LEU A 48 4.51 -3.38 1.00
C LEU A 48 3.89 -1.99 0.84
N ILE A 49 4.65 -0.94 1.12
CA ILE A 49 4.27 0.45 0.90
C ILE A 49 5.11 0.99 -0.25
N ILE A 50 4.46 1.55 -1.26
CA ILE A 50 5.10 2.13 -2.45
C ILE A 50 4.68 3.59 -2.56
N ASP A 51 5.63 4.50 -2.32
CA ASP A 51 5.41 5.95 -2.34
C ASP A 51 6.76 6.64 -2.64
N ASP A 52 6.79 7.59 -3.57
CA ASP A 52 8.01 8.33 -3.95
C ASP A 52 8.33 9.48 -2.98
N ASN A 53 7.39 9.85 -2.11
CA ASN A 53 7.61 10.80 -1.04
C ASN A 53 8.23 10.12 0.19
N PRO A 54 9.50 10.41 0.53
CA PRO A 54 10.19 9.75 1.63
C PRO A 54 9.60 10.06 3.01
N ASN A 55 8.86 11.16 3.16
CA ASN A 55 8.19 11.48 4.43
C ASN A 55 6.95 10.61 4.63
N ASP A 56 6.12 10.48 3.58
CA ASP A 56 4.90 9.68 3.62
C ASP A 56 5.26 8.19 3.79
N LEU A 57 6.23 7.70 3.02
CA LEU A 57 6.75 6.33 3.12
C LEU A 57 7.22 5.99 4.55
N ARG A 58 7.96 6.91 5.19
CA ARG A 58 8.43 6.73 6.59
C ARG A 58 7.30 6.83 7.60
N LEU A 59 6.34 7.73 7.39
CA LEU A 59 5.21 7.93 8.28
C LEU A 59 4.32 6.68 8.30
N ILE A 60 3.90 6.20 7.13
CA ILE A 60 3.08 5.00 6.98
C ILE A 60 3.81 3.77 7.53
N GLY A 61 5.11 3.63 7.22
CA GLY A 61 5.93 2.57 7.78
C GLY A 61 6.00 2.61 9.30
N LYS A 62 6.08 3.80 9.91
CA LYS A 62 6.05 3.95 11.36
C LYS A 62 4.68 3.57 11.95
N MET A 63 3.59 4.03 11.35
CA MET A 63 2.22 3.70 11.77
C MET A 63 1.99 2.19 11.84
N LEU A 64 2.36 1.45 10.77
CA LEU A 64 2.24 -0.02 10.77
C LEU A 64 3.15 -0.71 11.79
N THR A 65 4.36 -0.17 12.00
CA THR A 65 5.30 -0.70 12.99
C THR A 65 4.78 -0.50 14.42
N ASP A 66 4.20 0.66 14.70
CA ASP A 66 3.67 1.02 16.02
C ASP A 66 2.41 0.20 16.36
N ASP A 67 1.56 -0.13 15.37
CA ASP A 67 0.43 -1.08 15.54
C ASP A 67 0.90 -2.49 15.93
N GLY A 68 2.05 -2.93 15.39
CA GLY A 68 2.72 -4.17 15.79
C GLY A 68 2.15 -5.47 15.21
N ARG A 69 0.99 -5.45 14.53
CA ARG A 69 0.44 -6.63 13.81
C ARG A 69 1.03 -6.78 12.42
N TYR A 70 1.39 -5.66 11.81
CA TYR A 70 1.87 -5.58 10.44
C TYR A 70 3.38 -5.32 10.38
N LYS A 71 4.04 -5.93 9.41
CA LYS A 71 5.46 -5.73 9.09
C LYS A 71 5.56 -4.93 7.80
N PRO A 72 5.90 -3.63 7.86
CA PRO A 72 6.04 -2.82 6.66
C PRO A 72 7.30 -3.18 5.87
N ILE A 73 7.17 -3.19 4.56
CA ILE A 73 8.26 -3.22 3.59
C ILE A 73 8.16 -1.93 2.78
N LEU A 74 9.25 -1.19 2.64
CA LEU A 74 9.24 0.15 2.02
C LEU A 74 9.85 0.10 0.61
N ALA A 75 9.17 0.73 -0.34
CA ALA A 75 9.68 1.00 -1.68
C ALA A 75 9.45 2.47 -2.03
N ASP A 76 10.51 3.15 -2.42
CA ASP A 76 10.54 4.57 -2.80
C ASP A 76 10.22 4.81 -4.28
N SER A 77 9.83 3.76 -5.01
CA SER A 77 9.49 3.82 -6.43
C SER A 77 8.72 2.59 -6.87
N GLY A 78 7.91 2.74 -7.93
CA GLY A 78 7.21 1.61 -8.55
C GLY A 78 8.15 0.48 -9.00
N ARG A 79 9.35 0.81 -9.50
CA ARG A 79 10.37 -0.18 -9.89
C ARG A 79 10.86 -1.02 -8.71
N ASN A 80 11.14 -0.38 -7.57
CA ASN A 80 11.56 -1.10 -6.37
C ASN A 80 10.42 -1.95 -5.81
N GLY A 81 9.19 -1.43 -5.83
CA GLY A 81 8.00 -2.19 -5.48
C GLY A 81 7.81 -3.45 -6.34
N TRP A 82 7.94 -3.31 -7.66
CA TRP A 82 7.85 -4.44 -8.61
C TRP A 82 8.91 -5.51 -8.38
N ASN A 83 10.15 -5.12 -8.12
CA ASN A 83 11.23 -6.06 -7.82
C ASN A 83 10.92 -6.89 -6.56
N ILE A 84 10.32 -6.26 -5.53
CA ILE A 84 9.92 -6.95 -4.30
C ILE A 84 8.79 -7.95 -4.58
N ILE A 85 7.77 -7.53 -5.31
CA ILE A 85 6.63 -8.41 -5.67
C ILE A 85 7.11 -9.59 -6.52
N SER A 86 8.07 -9.36 -7.42
CA SER A 86 8.64 -10.38 -8.30
C SER A 86 9.72 -11.27 -7.65
N SER A 87 10.06 -11.04 -6.37
CA SER A 87 11.21 -11.68 -5.70
C SER A 87 11.01 -13.15 -5.29
N GLY A 88 9.85 -13.75 -5.61
CA GLY A 88 9.49 -15.13 -5.26
C GLY A 88 8.84 -15.29 -3.87
N ASN A 89 8.96 -14.29 -3.00
CA ASN A 89 8.23 -14.18 -1.73
C ASN A 89 7.45 -12.85 -1.72
N PRO A 90 6.29 -12.78 -2.40
CA PRO A 90 5.53 -11.54 -2.50
C PRO A 90 4.93 -11.13 -1.14
N PRO A 91 4.75 -9.83 -0.90
CA PRO A 91 4.04 -9.34 0.27
C PRO A 91 2.57 -9.80 0.25
N HIS A 92 1.91 -9.79 1.42
CA HIS A 92 0.51 -10.20 1.54
C HIS A 92 -0.44 -9.09 1.04
N ALA A 93 -0.07 -7.84 1.31
CA ALA A 93 -0.80 -6.65 0.90
C ALA A 93 0.14 -5.56 0.37
N ILE A 94 -0.40 -4.66 -0.44
CA ILE A 94 0.30 -3.51 -1.02
C ILE A 94 -0.50 -2.24 -0.70
N ILE A 95 0.17 -1.20 -0.20
CA ILE A 95 -0.31 0.18 -0.12
C ILE A 95 0.44 0.96 -1.20
N LEU A 96 -0.27 1.44 -2.21
CA LEU A 96 0.31 2.12 -3.37
C LEU A 96 -0.16 3.57 -3.43
N ASP A 97 0.78 4.53 -3.47
CA ASP A 97 0.48 5.91 -3.88
C ASP A 97 0.29 5.98 -5.40
N LEU A 98 -0.88 6.43 -5.84
CA LEU A 98 -1.19 6.59 -7.26
C LEU A 98 -0.73 7.94 -7.84
N PHE A 99 -0.22 8.86 -7.01
CA PHE A 99 0.24 10.18 -7.44
C PHE A 99 1.74 10.24 -7.79
N MET A 100 2.42 9.10 -7.88
CA MET A 100 3.82 9.08 -8.31
C MET A 100 3.94 9.54 -9.78
N PRO A 101 4.82 10.50 -10.11
CA PRO A 101 4.97 11.06 -11.46
C PRO A 101 5.53 10.04 -12.47
N ASP A 102 6.30 9.05 -11.99
CA ASP A 102 6.95 8.02 -12.82
C ASP A 102 6.17 6.69 -12.85
N LEU A 103 4.86 6.71 -12.56
CA LEU A 103 4.05 5.50 -12.45
C LEU A 103 3.78 4.82 -13.81
N ASP A 104 4.75 4.04 -14.29
CA ASP A 104 4.51 2.79 -15.06
C ASP A 104 3.86 1.70 -14.17
N GLY A 105 3.57 2.02 -12.90
CA GLY A 105 2.97 1.13 -11.91
C GLY A 105 1.48 0.83 -12.09
N PHE A 106 0.83 1.29 -13.16
CA PHE A 106 -0.39 0.62 -13.61
C PHE A 106 -0.10 -0.81 -14.11
N GLN A 107 1.13 -1.12 -14.54
CA GLN A 107 1.56 -2.50 -14.80
C GLN A 107 1.65 -3.36 -13.53
N LEU A 108 1.69 -2.76 -12.32
CA LEU A 108 1.60 -3.52 -11.07
C LEU A 108 0.20 -4.08 -10.81
N LEU A 109 -0.83 -3.51 -11.46
CA LEU A 109 -2.24 -3.85 -11.26
C LEU A 109 -2.83 -4.68 -12.42
N GLU A 110 -2.12 -4.84 -13.55
CA GLU A 110 -2.49 -5.71 -14.67
C GLU A 110 -2.08 -7.18 -14.49
#